data_AF-A0A7X9GMJ4-F1
#
_entry.id   AF-A0A7X9GMJ4-F1
#
_cell.length_a   1.000
_cell.length_b   1.000
_cell.length_c   1.000
_cell.angle_alpha   90.00
_cell.angle_beta   90.00
_cell.angle_gamma   90.00
#
_symmetry.space_group_name_H-M   'P 1'
#
loop_
_entity.id
_entity.type
_entity.pdbx_description
1 polymer ?
#
loop_
_entity_poly.entity_id
_entity_poly.type
_entity_poly.pdbx_seq_one_letter_code
_entity_poly.pdbx_strand_id
1 'polypeptide(L)'
;MKKLLVFTLIAVLLAGCGAAGSVKTGLGHTISIGSSKDATADAEGLAQVDTVMAAVTFDKAGKILGVKIDTAQVRVNFDQNGKISTDKNKELKTKVELGADYGMIKQSGIGREWYEQIAELEKWMVGKTVDQVNAMKVVQKDDAHPAVPDEADLKSKVTISVQDYQAAVTEAFENAK
;
A
#
# COMPACT_ATOMS: atom_id res chain seq x y z
N MET A 1 -48.24 -29.13 -52.20
CA MET A 1 -47.68 -29.21 -50.82
C MET A 1 -46.19 -28.90 -50.91
N LYS A 2 -45.80 -27.63 -51.08
CA LYS A 2 -45.14 -26.81 -50.04
C LYS A 2 -44.44 -27.66 -48.96
N LYS A 3 -43.11 -27.73 -49.03
CA LYS A 3 -42.20 -27.62 -47.88
C LYS A 3 -40.77 -27.38 -48.37
N LEU A 4 -40.47 -26.09 -48.49
CA LEU A 4 -39.14 -25.50 -48.45
C LEU A 4 -38.71 -25.49 -46.98
N LEU A 5 -37.57 -26.08 -46.64
CA LEU A 5 -36.94 -26.02 -45.30
C LEU A 5 -35.43 -25.94 -45.56
N VAL A 6 -34.93 -24.73 -45.82
CA VAL A 6 -34.33 -23.80 -44.84
C VAL A 6 -33.02 -24.35 -44.29
N PHE A 7 -31.92 -23.91 -44.93
CA PHE A 7 -30.55 -23.95 -44.44
C PHE A 7 -30.47 -23.25 -43.07
N THR A 8 -30.09 -23.98 -42.02
CA THR A 8 -29.71 -23.35 -40.75
C THR A 8 -28.20 -23.13 -40.75
N LEU A 9 -27.81 -21.88 -41.01
CA LEU A 9 -26.44 -21.37 -40.83
C LEU A 9 -26.16 -21.30 -39.33
N ILE A 10 -25.39 -22.24 -38.79
CA ILE A 10 -24.86 -22.14 -37.42
C ILE A 10 -23.67 -21.18 -37.46
N ALA A 11 -23.95 -19.90 -37.26
CA ALA A 11 -22.95 -18.91 -36.92
C ALA A 11 -22.55 -19.11 -35.45
N VAL A 12 -21.50 -19.91 -35.20
CA VAL A 12 -20.81 -19.92 -33.92
C VAL A 12 -20.12 -18.57 -33.77
N LEU A 13 -20.79 -17.64 -33.10
CA LEU A 13 -20.19 -16.41 -32.60
C LEU A 13 -19.17 -16.78 -31.52
N LEU A 14 -17.91 -16.94 -31.93
CA LEU A 14 -16.75 -16.75 -31.06
C LEU A 14 -16.62 -15.24 -30.73
N ALA A 15 -17.62 -14.69 -30.04
CA ALA A 15 -17.52 -13.38 -29.41
C ALA A 15 -17.04 -13.60 -27.98
N GLY A 16 -15.72 -13.58 -27.77
CA GLY A 16 -15.17 -13.84 -26.44
C GLY A 16 -13.66 -13.83 -26.27
N CYS A 17 -12.86 -13.46 -27.28
CA CYS A 17 -11.53 -12.94 -26.99
C CYS A 17 -11.72 -11.46 -26.60
N GLY A 18 -12.14 -11.26 -25.35
CA GLY A 18 -12.37 -9.93 -24.79
C GLY A 18 -11.12 -9.08 -24.99
N ALA A 19 -11.31 -7.93 -25.62
CA ALA A 19 -10.30 -6.93 -25.91
C ALA A 19 -9.16 -6.93 -24.87
N ALA A 20 -7.93 -7.03 -25.35
CA ALA A 20 -6.74 -6.65 -24.59
C ALA A 20 -6.94 -5.19 -24.13
N GLY A 21 -7.55 -5.04 -22.96
CA GLY A 21 -7.76 -3.74 -22.34
C GLY A 21 -6.40 -3.18 -22.00
N SER A 22 -6.20 -1.89 -22.29
CA SER A 22 -4.99 -1.19 -21.88
C SER A 22 -4.82 -1.36 -20.37
N VAL A 23 -3.79 -2.08 -19.98
CA VAL A 23 -3.32 -2.16 -18.61
C VAL A 23 -2.47 -0.92 -18.37
N LYS A 24 -2.73 -0.20 -17.27
CA LYS A 24 -1.92 0.95 -16.88
C LYS A 24 -1.18 0.66 -15.60
N THR A 25 0.02 1.20 -15.45
CA THR A 25 0.75 1.14 -14.18
C THR A 25 1.11 2.54 -13.75
N GLY A 26 0.99 2.82 -12.46
CA GLY A 26 1.41 4.08 -11.87
C GLY A 26 2.14 3.88 -10.55
N LEU A 27 2.86 4.93 -10.18
CA LEU A 27 3.61 5.03 -8.94
C LEU A 27 3.07 6.20 -8.14
N GLY A 28 2.99 6.02 -6.83
CA GLY A 28 2.59 7.06 -5.89
C GLY A 28 3.34 6.91 -4.57
N HIS A 29 3.36 7.98 -3.80
CA HIS A 29 4.11 8.07 -2.58
C HIS A 29 3.54 9.14 -1.63
N THR A 30 3.85 9.01 -0.34
CA THR A 30 3.71 10.11 0.60
C THR A 30 5.01 10.27 1.36
N ILE A 31 5.33 11.51 1.72
CA ILE A 31 6.53 11.84 2.48
C ILE A 31 6.11 12.63 3.72
N SER A 32 6.61 12.21 4.88
CA SER A 32 6.40 12.91 6.14
C SER A 32 7.70 13.02 6.92
N ILE A 33 7.86 14.15 7.60
CA ILE A 33 8.91 14.37 8.60
C ILE A 33 8.33 14.50 10.01
N GLY A 34 7.03 14.25 10.18
CA GLY A 34 6.30 14.51 11.43
C GLY A 34 6.78 13.69 12.63
N SER A 35 7.55 12.61 12.39
CA SER A 35 8.20 11.79 13.42
C SER A 35 9.52 12.37 13.94
N SER A 36 10.00 13.49 13.36
CA SER A 36 11.24 14.14 13.79
C SER A 36 11.10 14.78 15.18
N LYS A 37 12.21 14.84 15.91
CA LYS A 37 12.27 15.38 17.28
C LYS A 37 13.54 16.21 17.46
N ASP A 38 13.41 17.33 18.15
CA ASP A 38 14.56 18.13 18.58
C ASP A 38 15.39 17.38 19.62
N ALA A 39 16.70 17.65 19.63
CA ALA A 39 17.57 17.19 20.69
C ALA A 39 17.24 17.92 22.00
N THR A 40 17.32 17.22 23.13
CA THR A 40 17.15 17.79 24.47
C THR A 40 18.42 17.59 25.28
N ALA A 41 18.47 18.10 26.52
CA ALA A 41 19.62 17.88 27.41
C ALA A 41 19.81 16.40 27.75
N ASP A 42 18.72 15.63 27.73
CA ASP A 42 18.68 14.24 28.21
C ASP A 42 18.47 13.22 27.08
N ALA A 43 18.28 13.67 25.83
CA ALA A 43 18.01 12.79 24.69
C ALA A 43 18.57 13.35 23.38
N GLU A 44 19.05 12.45 22.52
CA GLU A 44 19.41 12.78 21.14
C GLU A 44 18.19 13.28 20.35
N GLY A 45 18.45 14.18 19.41
CA GLY A 45 17.50 14.54 18.39
C GLY A 45 17.36 13.45 17.34
N LEU A 46 16.27 13.51 16.58
CA LEU A 46 15.94 12.57 15.52
C LEU A 46 15.43 13.33 14.31
N ALA A 47 16.16 13.27 13.20
CA ALA A 47 15.65 13.61 11.89
C ALA A 47 15.11 12.32 11.25
N GLN A 48 13.80 12.24 11.06
CA GLN A 48 13.15 11.08 10.45
C GLN A 48 12.38 11.50 9.20
N VAL A 49 12.59 10.75 8.11
CA VAL A 49 11.76 10.82 6.90
C VAL A 49 11.07 9.49 6.74
N ASP A 50 9.73 9.54 6.75
CA ASP A 50 8.88 8.42 6.42
C ASP A 50 8.41 8.58 4.97
N THR A 51 8.80 7.64 4.11
CA THR A 51 8.38 7.59 2.71
C THR A 51 7.58 6.34 2.46
N VAL A 52 6.28 6.50 2.25
CA VAL A 52 5.41 5.42 1.78
C VAL A 52 5.43 5.41 0.26
N MET A 53 5.51 4.24 -0.36
CA MET A 53 5.55 4.08 -1.82
C MET A 53 4.55 3.01 -2.24
N ALA A 54 3.83 3.25 -3.34
CA ALA A 54 2.91 2.30 -3.95
C ALA A 54 3.18 2.18 -5.46
N ALA A 55 3.29 0.94 -5.95
CA ALA A 55 3.28 0.62 -7.36
C ALA A 55 2.02 -0.17 -7.67
N VAL A 56 1.17 0.36 -8.56
CA VAL A 56 -0.18 -0.16 -8.79
C VAL A 56 -0.44 -0.34 -10.26
N THR A 57 -0.94 -1.51 -10.63
CA THR A 57 -1.39 -1.85 -11.99
C THR A 57 -2.91 -1.89 -12.02
N PHE A 58 -3.51 -1.27 -13.04
CA PHE A 58 -4.96 -1.12 -13.18
C PHE A 58 -5.45 -1.72 -14.50
N ASP A 59 -6.67 -2.25 -14.48
CA ASP A 59 -7.40 -2.61 -15.69
C ASP A 59 -8.05 -1.38 -16.36
N LYS A 60 -8.68 -1.60 -17.52
CA LYS A 60 -9.36 -0.55 -18.28
C LYS A 60 -10.52 0.14 -17.53
N ALA A 61 -11.04 -0.49 -16.48
CA ALA A 61 -12.13 0.03 -15.65
C ALA A 61 -11.60 0.69 -14.35
N GLY A 62 -10.27 0.82 -14.20
CA GLY A 62 -9.64 1.39 -13.02
C GLY A 62 -9.64 0.45 -11.81
N LYS A 63 -9.87 -0.86 -12.01
CA LYS A 63 -9.71 -1.85 -10.94
C LYS A 63 -8.24 -2.23 -10.79
N ILE A 64 -7.81 -2.39 -9.54
CA ILE A 64 -6.46 -2.82 -9.20
C ILE A 64 -6.26 -4.28 -9.63
N LEU A 65 -5.34 -4.51 -10.55
CA LEU A 65 -4.86 -5.84 -10.95
C LEU A 65 -3.73 -6.33 -10.05
N GLY A 66 -2.92 -5.40 -9.56
CA GLY A 66 -1.81 -5.68 -8.64
C GLY A 66 -1.39 -4.40 -7.92
N VAL A 67 -0.95 -4.55 -6.67
CA VAL A 67 -0.46 -3.45 -5.85
C VAL A 67 0.73 -3.96 -5.04
N LYS A 68 1.76 -3.12 -4.94
CA LYS A 68 2.91 -3.30 -4.05
C LYS A 68 3.13 -2.04 -3.25
N ILE A 69 3.22 -2.16 -1.93
CA ILE A 69 3.41 -1.05 -1.01
C ILE A 69 4.63 -1.32 -0.13
N ASP A 70 5.46 -0.30 0.01
CA ASP A 70 6.60 -0.31 0.91
C ASP A 70 6.69 0.99 1.71
N THR A 71 7.45 0.98 2.79
CA THR A 71 7.74 2.17 3.57
C THR A 71 9.22 2.21 3.90
N ALA A 72 9.91 3.28 3.53
CA ALA A 72 11.22 3.62 4.08
C ALA A 72 11.01 4.50 5.32
N GLN A 73 11.56 4.09 6.46
CA GLN A 73 11.61 4.92 7.68
C GLN A 73 13.06 5.28 7.98
N VAL A 74 13.56 6.29 7.28
CA VAL A 74 14.94 6.74 7.41
C VAL A 74 15.08 7.57 8.67
N ARG A 75 16.01 7.18 9.55
CA ARG A 75 16.26 7.83 10.83
C ARG A 75 17.72 8.23 10.95
N VAL A 76 17.95 9.50 11.31
CA VAL A 76 19.27 10.07 11.57
C VAL A 76 19.23 10.75 12.93
N ASN A 77 19.91 10.15 13.90
CA ASN A 77 20.12 10.70 15.23
C ASN A 77 21.25 11.74 15.24
N PHE A 78 21.10 12.77 16.08
CA PHE A 78 22.09 13.82 16.28
C PHE A 78 22.08 14.31 17.73
N ASP A 79 23.22 14.81 18.21
CA ASP A 79 23.32 15.41 19.55
C ASP A 79 22.91 16.90 19.58
N GLN A 80 22.92 17.54 20.76
CA GLN A 80 22.55 18.97 20.90
C GLN A 80 23.42 19.94 20.09
N ASN A 81 24.61 19.53 19.67
CA ASN A 81 25.50 20.32 18.83
C ASN A 81 25.27 20.06 17.33
N GLY A 82 24.26 19.25 16.98
CA GLY A 82 23.97 18.83 15.62
C GLY A 82 24.94 17.78 15.07
N LYS A 83 25.78 17.17 15.91
CA LYS A 83 26.68 16.11 15.46
C LYS A 83 25.90 14.82 15.28
N ILE A 84 25.89 14.32 14.05
CA ILE A 84 25.25 13.05 13.69
C ILE A 84 25.91 11.90 14.48
N SER A 85 25.09 11.15 15.20
CA SER A 85 25.50 9.95 15.95
C SER A 85 25.18 8.64 15.21
N THR A 86 24.23 8.69 14.26
CA THR A 86 23.97 7.55 13.36
C THR A 86 25.19 7.22 12.50
N ASP A 87 25.46 5.93 12.31
CA ASP A 87 26.49 5.45 11.39
C ASP A 87 26.17 5.89 9.95
N LYS A 88 27.08 6.69 9.38
CA LYS A 88 26.96 7.27 8.05
C LYS A 88 27.15 6.26 6.92
N ASN A 89 27.70 5.09 7.22
CA ASN A 89 27.90 4.01 6.25
C ASN A 89 26.81 2.92 6.34
N LYS A 90 25.86 3.08 7.26
CA LYS A 90 24.79 2.11 7.45
C LYS A 90 23.86 2.11 6.23
N GLU A 91 23.61 0.92 5.70
CA GLU A 91 22.59 0.72 4.68
C GLU A 91 21.21 0.99 5.28
N LEU A 92 20.45 1.87 4.63
CA LEU A 92 19.10 2.25 5.02
C LEU A 92 18.10 1.46 4.18
N LYS A 93 17.49 0.47 4.81
CA LYS A 93 16.55 -0.46 4.17
C LYS A 93 15.10 -0.03 4.37
N THR A 94 14.27 -0.36 3.40
CA THR A 94 12.81 -0.26 3.55
C THR A 94 12.28 -1.34 4.49
N LYS A 95 11.00 -1.24 4.89
CA LYS A 95 10.39 -2.25 5.76
C LYS A 95 10.27 -3.62 5.08
N VAL A 96 10.03 -3.68 3.76
CA VAL A 96 10.04 -4.97 3.04
C VAL A 96 11.46 -5.56 3.02
N GLU A 97 12.49 -4.75 2.75
CA GLU A 97 13.88 -5.22 2.73
C GLU A 97 14.38 -5.67 4.12
N LEU A 98 13.87 -5.05 5.18
CA LEU A 98 14.11 -5.50 6.56
C LEU A 98 13.37 -6.80 6.88
N GLY A 99 12.16 -7.00 6.34
CA GLY A 99 11.36 -8.19 6.61
C GLY A 99 11.17 -8.42 8.12
N ALA A 100 11.62 -9.57 8.62
CA ALA A 100 11.55 -9.90 10.04
C ALA A 100 12.42 -8.99 10.94
N ASP A 101 13.51 -8.43 10.39
CA ASP A 101 14.42 -7.57 11.14
C ASP A 101 13.80 -6.20 11.47
N TYR A 102 12.68 -5.83 10.85
CA TYR A 102 11.92 -4.63 11.24
C TYR A 102 11.37 -4.74 12.68
N GLY A 103 10.95 -5.94 13.09
CA GLY A 103 10.65 -6.27 14.48
C GLY A 103 9.33 -5.73 15.03
N MET A 104 8.36 -5.36 14.18
CA MET A 104 7.02 -4.94 14.60
C MET A 104 6.23 -6.01 15.35
N ILE A 105 6.54 -7.29 15.13
CA ILE A 105 5.91 -8.46 15.74
C ILE A 105 5.91 -8.37 17.27
N LYS A 106 6.93 -7.72 17.86
CA LYS A 106 7.06 -7.47 19.29
C LYS A 106 6.01 -6.50 19.84
N GLN A 107 5.50 -5.61 18.99
CA GLN A 107 4.48 -4.61 19.32
C GLN A 107 3.11 -4.93 18.68
N SER A 108 3.07 -5.96 17.84
CA SER A 108 1.89 -6.37 17.09
C SER A 108 1.00 -7.25 17.96
N GLY A 109 -0.15 -6.70 18.40
CA GLY A 109 -1.14 -7.45 19.18
C GLY A 109 -1.76 -8.65 18.44
N ILE A 110 -1.54 -8.76 17.13
CA ILE A 110 -2.00 -9.87 16.30
C ILE A 110 -0.86 -10.85 15.92
N GLY A 111 0.35 -10.65 16.45
CA GLY A 111 1.49 -11.54 16.23
C GLY A 111 2.01 -11.56 14.79
N ARG A 112 1.81 -10.47 14.02
CA ARG A 112 2.24 -10.33 12.63
C ARG A 112 3.25 -9.22 12.44
N GLU A 113 4.24 -9.45 11.59
CA GLU A 113 5.16 -8.42 11.12
C GLU A 113 4.50 -7.43 10.16
N TRP A 114 5.16 -6.27 9.96
CA TRP A 114 4.64 -5.22 9.09
C TRP A 114 4.44 -5.72 7.66
N TYR A 115 5.42 -6.46 7.12
CA TYR A 115 5.35 -6.97 5.75
C TYR A 115 4.22 -8.00 5.55
N GLU A 116 3.82 -8.71 6.62
CA GLU A 116 2.68 -9.62 6.57
C GLU A 116 1.36 -8.86 6.55
N GLN A 117 1.26 -7.78 7.35
CA GLN A 117 0.05 -6.95 7.38
C GLN A 117 -0.16 -6.22 6.06
N ILE A 118 0.90 -5.61 5.49
CA ILE A 118 0.78 -4.91 4.21
C ILE A 118 0.42 -5.87 3.09
N ALA A 119 0.93 -7.11 3.09
CA ALA A 119 0.57 -8.12 2.11
C ALA A 119 -0.92 -8.51 2.19
N GLU A 120 -1.53 -8.53 3.38
CA GLU A 120 -2.98 -8.77 3.51
C GLU A 120 -3.81 -7.57 3.01
N LEU A 121 -3.33 -6.33 3.23
CA LEU A 121 -3.95 -5.13 2.68
C LEU A 121 -3.85 -5.10 1.15
N GLU A 122 -2.69 -5.41 0.58
CA GLU A 122 -2.49 -5.51 -0.88
C GLU A 122 -3.45 -6.53 -1.51
N LYS A 123 -3.56 -7.72 -0.92
CA LYS A 123 -4.51 -8.76 -1.38
C LYS A 123 -5.95 -8.25 -1.36
N TRP A 124 -6.32 -7.50 -0.33
CA TRP A 124 -7.65 -6.93 -0.20
C TRP A 124 -7.95 -5.89 -1.27
N MET A 125 -6.96 -5.08 -1.68
CA MET A 125 -7.11 -4.05 -2.69
C MET A 125 -7.35 -4.61 -4.11
N VAL A 126 -6.85 -5.82 -4.42
CA VAL A 126 -7.00 -6.42 -5.75
C VAL A 126 -8.48 -6.60 -6.13
N GLY A 127 -8.84 -6.19 -7.34
CA GLY A 127 -10.20 -6.21 -7.89
C GLY A 127 -11.07 -5.00 -7.51
N LYS A 128 -10.60 -4.13 -6.61
CA LYS A 128 -11.27 -2.90 -6.20
C LYS A 128 -10.82 -1.69 -7.02
N THR A 129 -11.64 -0.65 -7.07
CA THR A 129 -11.24 0.68 -7.56
C THR A 129 -10.61 1.50 -6.44
N VAL A 130 -9.90 2.59 -6.78
CA VAL A 130 -9.36 3.53 -5.78
C VAL A 130 -10.46 4.10 -4.88
N ASP A 131 -11.63 4.45 -5.42
CA ASP A 131 -12.76 4.91 -4.62
C ASP A 131 -13.21 3.88 -3.57
N GLN A 132 -13.22 2.60 -3.95
CA GLN A 132 -13.56 1.52 -3.03
C GLN A 132 -12.47 1.30 -1.96
N VAL A 133 -11.20 1.54 -2.31
CA VAL A 133 -10.08 1.50 -1.36
C VAL A 133 -10.16 2.67 -0.37
N ASN A 134 -10.48 3.87 -0.85
CA ASN A 134 -10.61 5.07 -0.03
C ASN A 134 -11.88 5.08 0.83
N ALA A 135 -12.93 4.37 0.40
CA ALA A 135 -14.16 4.17 1.17
C ALA A 135 -14.07 3.04 2.22
N MET A 136 -12.88 2.45 2.43
CA MET A 136 -12.65 1.45 3.47
C MET A 136 -13.11 1.97 4.83
N LYS A 137 -13.82 1.13 5.58
CA LYS A 137 -14.15 1.43 6.97
C LYS A 137 -12.88 1.41 7.81
N VAL A 138 -12.70 2.45 8.61
CA VAL A 138 -11.58 2.56 9.54
C VAL A 138 -12.06 2.98 10.93
N VAL A 139 -11.24 2.71 11.92
CA VAL A 139 -11.45 3.16 13.30
C VAL A 139 -10.15 3.76 13.85
N GLN A 140 -10.29 4.82 14.65
CA GLN A 140 -9.19 5.33 15.46
C GLN A 140 -8.98 4.39 16.65
N LYS A 141 -7.82 3.75 16.70
CA LYS A 141 -7.44 2.87 17.81
C LYS A 141 -6.78 3.65 18.94
N ASP A 142 -5.90 4.58 18.59
CA ASP A 142 -5.20 5.52 19.46
C ASP A 142 -4.66 6.69 18.62
N ASP A 143 -4.00 7.67 19.24
CA ASP A 143 -3.49 8.87 18.55
C ASP A 143 -2.43 8.55 17.50
N ALA A 144 -1.64 7.48 17.69
CA ALA A 144 -0.64 7.03 16.71
C ALA A 144 -1.29 6.18 15.59
N HIS A 145 -2.49 5.66 15.83
CA HIS A 145 -3.24 4.80 14.93
C HIS A 145 -4.64 5.36 14.59
N PRO A 146 -4.74 6.51 13.91
CA PRO A 146 -6.01 7.20 13.66
C PRO A 146 -6.93 6.50 12.66
N ALA A 147 -6.42 5.61 11.81
CA ALA A 147 -7.21 4.96 10.76
C ALA A 147 -6.81 3.50 10.53
N VAL A 148 -7.11 2.63 11.50
CA VAL A 148 -6.90 1.18 11.38
C VAL A 148 -8.09 0.54 10.65
N PRO A 149 -7.88 -0.43 9.74
CA PRO A 149 -8.97 -1.08 9.01
C PRO A 149 -10.01 -1.72 9.93
N ASP A 150 -11.27 -1.39 9.67
CA ASP A 150 -12.46 -1.95 10.31
C ASP A 150 -13.28 -2.81 9.32
N GLU A 151 -12.62 -3.39 8.33
CA GLU A 151 -13.21 -4.37 7.41
C GLU A 151 -13.10 -5.79 7.98
N ALA A 152 -14.16 -6.60 7.88
CA ALA A 152 -14.23 -7.90 8.52
C ALA A 152 -13.09 -8.88 8.12
N ASP A 153 -12.59 -8.75 6.89
CA ASP A 153 -11.48 -9.53 6.34
C ASP A 153 -10.09 -8.99 6.71
N LEU A 154 -10.01 -7.77 7.26
CA LEU A 154 -8.76 -7.10 7.65
C LEU A 154 -8.59 -6.89 9.17
N LYS A 155 -9.67 -6.76 9.96
CA LYS A 155 -9.63 -6.42 11.40
C LYS A 155 -8.66 -7.27 12.23
N SER A 156 -8.50 -8.54 11.89
CA SER A 156 -7.61 -9.49 12.58
C SER A 156 -6.23 -9.67 11.93
N LYS A 157 -5.96 -8.91 10.87
CA LYS A 157 -4.80 -9.08 10.00
C LYS A 157 -3.99 -7.80 9.81
N VAL A 158 -4.63 -6.64 9.91
CA VAL A 158 -4.03 -5.33 9.70
C VAL A 158 -4.41 -4.43 10.87
N THR A 159 -3.42 -4.05 11.68
CA THR A 159 -3.56 -3.17 12.85
C THR A 159 -2.82 -1.85 12.71
N ILE A 160 -2.21 -1.61 11.55
CA ILE A 160 -1.53 -0.36 11.21
C ILE A 160 -2.51 0.62 10.56
N SER A 161 -2.24 1.93 10.69
CA SER A 161 -3.00 2.95 9.98
C SER A 161 -2.82 2.85 8.47
N VAL A 162 -3.88 3.11 7.70
CA VAL A 162 -3.86 2.95 6.24
C VAL A 162 -3.93 4.25 5.44
N GLN A 163 -4.07 5.42 6.09
CA GLN A 163 -4.31 6.67 5.36
C GLN A 163 -3.21 6.99 4.33
N ASP A 164 -1.94 6.76 4.68
CA ASP A 164 -0.81 7.05 3.80
C ASP A 164 -0.71 6.04 2.65
N TYR A 165 -1.12 4.79 2.88
CA TYR A 165 -1.20 3.76 1.85
C TYR A 165 -2.33 4.08 0.85
N GLN A 166 -3.48 4.53 1.33
CA GLN A 166 -4.60 4.99 0.50
C GLN A 166 -4.21 6.20 -0.35
N ALA A 167 -3.51 7.17 0.24
CA ALA A 167 -3.00 8.34 -0.48
C ALA A 167 -1.98 7.95 -1.57
N ALA A 168 -1.01 7.09 -1.25
CA ALA A 168 -0.03 6.62 -2.24
C ALA A 168 -0.69 5.82 -3.39
N VAL A 169 -1.69 4.99 -3.10
CA VAL A 169 -2.47 4.28 -4.14
C VAL A 169 -3.30 5.24 -5.00
N THR A 170 -3.83 6.30 -4.40
CA THR A 170 -4.57 7.35 -5.13
C THR A 170 -3.64 8.10 -6.08
N GLU A 171 -2.48 8.55 -5.62
CA GLU A 171 -1.49 9.21 -6.48
C GLU A 171 -1.00 8.25 -7.59
N ALA A 172 -0.81 6.96 -7.28
CA ALA A 172 -0.45 5.96 -8.27
C ALA A 172 -1.51 5.84 -9.39
N PHE A 173 -2.80 5.99 -9.07
CA PHE A 173 -3.86 5.98 -10.07
C PHE A 173 -3.85 7.22 -10.95
N GLU A 174 -3.62 8.40 -10.37
CA GLU A 174 -3.49 9.67 -11.10
C GLU A 174 -2.28 9.66 -12.06
N ASN A 175 -1.19 9.03 -11.63
CA ASN A 175 0.04 8.90 -12.41
C ASN A 175 0.04 7.72 -13.41
N ALA A 176 -1.03 6.91 -13.45
CA ALA A 176 -1.05 5.68 -14.24
C ALA A 176 -1.02 5.96 -15.75
N LYS A 177 -0.08 5.32 -16.46
CA LYS A 177 0.11 5.45 -17.91
C LYS A 177 0.02 4.11 -18.61
#